data_AF-A0A2K1DXX4-F1
#
_entry.id   AF-A0A2K1DXX4-F1
#
_cell.length_a   1.000
_cell.length_b   1.000
_cell.length_c   1.000
_cell.angle_alpha   90.00
_cell.angle_beta   90.00
_cell.angle_gamma   90.00
#
_symmetry.space_group_name_H-M   'P 1'
#
loop_
_entity.id
_entity.type
_entity.pdbx_description
1 polymer ?
#
loop_
_entity_poly.entity_id
_entity_poly.type
_entity_poly.pdbx_seq_one_letter_code
_entity_poly.pdbx_strand_id
1 'polypeptide(L)'
;MKEISTKTNKIFIVHGHNDHIKTDVARTLEKLGLEPIILSEQPNQGQTIIEKFELHSDVGFAVVLMTADDLGRVKTSNEDQFRARQNVIIEMGYFIGKLGRSNVFPMYEDGVELPSDLHGILYNSIDDAKTWKFKLVKELTASGYQVDANKIL
;
A
#
# COMPACT_ATOMS: atom_id res chain seq x y z
N MET A 1 -4.66 29.78 9.88
CA MET A 1 -3.60 28.79 10.19
C MET A 1 -4.25 27.41 10.14
N LYS A 2 -3.79 26.50 9.28
CA LYS A 2 -4.24 25.10 9.32
C LYS A 2 -3.63 24.48 10.58
N GLU A 3 -4.46 23.89 11.46
CA GLU A 3 -3.95 23.09 12.56
C GLU A 3 -3.02 22.00 12.01
N ILE A 4 -1.80 21.93 12.55
CA ILE A 4 -0.88 20.83 12.27
C ILE A 4 -1.41 19.66 13.11
N SER A 5 -2.40 18.95 12.57
CA SER A 5 -2.76 17.63 13.09
C SER A 5 -1.52 16.75 12.97
N THR A 6 -0.95 16.35 14.09
CA THR A 6 0.16 15.39 14.12
C THR A 6 -0.32 14.08 13.51
N LYS A 7 0.18 13.75 12.31
CA LYS A 7 -0.11 12.46 11.68
C LYS A 7 0.44 11.34 12.56
N THR A 8 -0.34 10.27 12.67
CA THR A 8 0.12 9.03 13.29
C THR A 8 1.30 8.46 12.49
N ASN A 9 2.24 7.82 13.19
CA ASN A 9 3.35 7.08 12.59
C ASN A 9 2.93 5.71 12.02
N LYS A 10 1.66 5.33 12.21
CA LYS A 10 1.08 4.11 11.65
C LYS A 10 0.91 4.22 10.15
N ILE A 11 1.42 3.22 9.44
CA ILE A 11 1.37 3.10 7.98
C ILE A 11 0.74 1.76 7.66
N PHE A 12 -0.40 1.76 6.98
CA PHE A 12 -1.06 0.50 6.62
C PHE A 12 -0.38 -0.12 5.40
N ILE A 13 -0.16 -1.43 5.42
CA ILE A 13 0.32 -2.19 4.27
C ILE A 13 -0.82 -3.06 3.77
N VAL A 14 -1.40 -2.68 2.64
CA VAL A 14 -2.37 -3.49 1.91
C VAL A 14 -1.61 -4.48 1.03
N HIS A 15 -1.89 -5.77 1.14
CA HIS A 15 -1.16 -6.80 0.39
C HIS A 15 -2.02 -8.02 0.05
N GLY A 16 -1.62 -8.76 -0.99
CA GLY A 16 -2.15 -10.08 -1.31
C GLY A 16 -1.39 -11.21 -0.61
N HIS A 17 -1.02 -12.26 -1.32
CA HIS A 17 -0.30 -13.41 -0.78
C HIS A 17 1.23 -13.32 -0.93
N ASN A 18 1.76 -12.29 -1.61
CA ASN A 18 3.20 -12.12 -1.76
C ASN A 18 3.86 -11.63 -0.45
N ASP A 19 4.31 -12.57 0.37
CA ASP A 19 4.91 -12.30 1.68
C ASP A 19 6.28 -11.62 1.61
N HIS A 20 7.05 -11.84 0.53
CA HIS A 20 8.40 -11.32 0.42
C HIS A 20 8.42 -9.79 0.32
N ILE A 21 7.64 -9.23 -0.60
CA ILE A 21 7.57 -7.77 -0.77
C ILE A 21 6.93 -7.08 0.44
N LYS A 22 5.87 -7.69 1.01
CA LYS A 22 5.24 -7.23 2.26
C LYS A 22 6.28 -7.05 3.37
N THR A 23 7.14 -8.05 3.55
CA THR A 23 8.18 -8.04 4.58
C THR A 23 9.25 -6.98 4.31
N ASP A 24 9.68 -6.82 3.05
CA ASP A 24 10.70 -5.80 2.69
C ASP A 24 10.16 -4.37 2.89
N VAL A 25 8.87 -4.14 2.59
CA VAL A 25 8.18 -2.87 2.85
C VAL A 25 8.08 -2.60 4.34
N ALA A 26 7.61 -3.57 5.13
CA ALA A 26 7.48 -3.43 6.58
C ALA A 26 8.82 -3.06 7.23
N ARG A 27 9.89 -3.81 6.92
CA ARG A 27 11.25 -3.52 7.42
C ARG A 27 11.77 -2.16 6.99
N THR A 28 11.44 -1.73 5.77
CA THR A 28 11.84 -0.41 5.28
C THR A 28 11.14 0.69 6.08
N LEU A 29 9.84 0.55 6.36
CA LEU A 29 9.08 1.48 7.20
C LEU A 29 9.61 1.53 8.64
N GLU A 30 9.90 0.38 9.24
CA GLU A 30 10.49 0.28 10.57
C GLU A 30 11.86 1.00 10.65
N LYS A 31 12.73 0.80 9.65
CA LYS A 31 14.01 1.52 9.55
C LYS A 31 13.83 3.03 9.49
N LEU A 32 12.76 3.51 8.87
CA LEU A 32 12.42 4.94 8.82
C LEU A 32 11.84 5.45 10.15
N GLY A 33 11.56 4.58 11.12
CA GLY A 33 10.95 4.91 12.41
C GLY A 33 9.41 4.96 12.38
N LEU A 34 8.79 4.30 11.41
CA LEU A 34 7.35 4.21 11.24
C LEU A 34 6.82 2.85 11.73
N GLU A 35 5.53 2.78 12.02
CA GLU A 35 4.85 1.59 12.54
C GLU A 35 4.03 0.92 11.42
N PRO A 36 4.50 -0.18 10.80
CA PRO A 36 3.72 -0.88 9.80
C PRO A 36 2.53 -1.61 10.42
N ILE A 37 1.34 -1.42 9.85
CA ILE A 37 0.12 -2.14 10.20
C ILE A 37 -0.20 -3.12 9.09
N ILE A 38 -0.10 -4.42 9.41
CA ILE A 38 -0.41 -5.53 8.50
C ILE A 38 -1.63 -6.27 9.04
N LEU A 39 -2.71 -6.30 8.26
CA LEU A 39 -4.01 -6.83 8.73
C LEU A 39 -3.94 -8.30 9.13
N SER A 40 -3.18 -9.13 8.41
CA SER A 40 -3.03 -10.56 8.71
C SER A 40 -2.36 -10.82 10.06
N GLU A 41 -1.60 -9.86 10.57
CA GLU A 41 -0.85 -9.97 11.83
C GLU A 41 -1.64 -9.46 13.04
N GLN A 42 -2.75 -8.74 12.82
CA GLN A 42 -3.56 -8.24 13.93
C GLN A 42 -4.43 -9.36 14.53
N PRO A 43 -4.81 -9.29 15.82
CA PRO A 43 -5.75 -10.23 16.42
C PRO A 43 -7.12 -10.20 15.73
N ASN A 44 -7.77 -11.35 15.56
CA ASN A 44 -9.09 -11.42 14.91
C ASN A 44 -10.24 -10.95 15.82
N GLN A 45 -10.12 -11.11 17.15
CA GLN A 45 -11.12 -10.67 18.15
C GLN A 45 -12.58 -11.10 17.86
N GLY A 46 -12.80 -12.20 17.13
CA GLY A 46 -14.13 -12.65 16.71
C GLY A 46 -14.79 -11.80 15.61
N GLN A 47 -14.07 -10.83 15.06
CA GLN A 47 -14.52 -9.91 14.02
C GLN A 47 -14.44 -10.53 12.63
N THR A 48 -15.28 -10.05 11.73
CA THR A 48 -15.12 -10.27 10.29
C THR A 48 -13.89 -9.54 9.77
N ILE A 49 -13.41 -9.92 8.57
CA ILE A 49 -12.23 -9.31 7.96
C ILE A 49 -12.42 -7.80 7.75
N ILE A 50 -13.63 -7.38 7.35
CA ILE A 50 -13.92 -5.96 7.10
C ILE A 50 -13.96 -5.13 8.39
N GLU A 51 -14.54 -5.66 9.47
CA GLU A 51 -14.54 -4.99 10.77
C GLU A 51 -13.13 -4.85 11.33
N LYS A 52 -12.32 -5.92 11.20
CA LYS A 52 -10.91 -5.90 11.58
C LYS A 52 -10.13 -4.87 10.79
N PHE A 53 -10.39 -4.76 9.48
CA PHE A 53 -9.78 -3.76 8.60
C PHE A 53 -10.15 -2.34 9.05
N GLU A 54 -11.42 -2.06 9.25
CA GLU A 54 -11.90 -0.75 9.69
C GLU A 54 -11.28 -0.34 11.04
N LEU A 55 -11.23 -1.26 12.01
CA LEU A 55 -10.63 -1.03 13.32
C LEU A 55 -9.16 -0.59 13.25
N HIS A 56 -8.40 -1.15 12.31
CA HIS A 56 -6.96 -0.88 12.17
C HIS A 56 -6.64 0.15 11.08
N SER A 57 -7.67 0.74 10.45
CA SER A 57 -7.51 1.70 9.37
C SER A 57 -7.18 3.13 9.82
N ASP A 58 -7.09 3.39 11.13
CA ASP A 58 -6.66 4.69 11.68
C ASP A 58 -5.14 4.87 11.54
N VAL A 59 -4.75 5.23 10.32
CA VAL A 59 -3.37 5.42 9.86
C VAL A 59 -3.22 6.77 9.16
N GLY A 60 -1.99 7.25 9.02
CA GLY A 60 -1.73 8.53 8.34
C GLY A 60 -1.28 8.38 6.88
N PHE A 61 -1.00 7.13 6.46
CA PHE A 61 -0.52 6.78 5.14
C PHE A 61 -0.79 5.29 4.86
N ALA A 62 -0.91 4.92 3.58
CA ALA A 62 -1.04 3.51 3.17
C ALA A 62 -0.08 3.17 2.04
N VAL A 63 0.55 2.00 2.11
CA VAL A 63 1.31 1.39 1.01
C VAL A 63 0.49 0.22 0.47
N VAL A 64 0.24 0.21 -0.84
CA VAL A 64 -0.62 -0.79 -1.48
C VAL A 64 0.21 -1.66 -2.41
N LEU A 65 0.21 -2.97 -2.20
CA LEU A 65 1.01 -3.93 -2.97
C LEU A 65 0.11 -4.72 -3.91
N MET A 66 0.13 -4.36 -5.19
CA MET A 66 -0.60 -5.04 -6.26
C MET A 66 0.30 -6.08 -6.92
N THR A 67 0.25 -7.30 -6.38
CA THR A 67 1.02 -8.46 -6.88
C THR A 67 0.15 -9.40 -7.72
N ALA A 68 0.76 -10.31 -8.47
CA ALA A 68 0.10 -11.26 -9.38
C ALA A 68 -0.63 -12.40 -8.63
N ASP A 69 -1.52 -12.06 -7.70
CA ASP A 69 -2.20 -13.01 -6.82
C ASP A 69 -3.37 -13.75 -7.48
N ASP A 70 -4.11 -13.06 -8.35
CA ASP A 70 -5.29 -13.59 -9.02
C ASP A 70 -5.07 -13.60 -10.54
N LEU A 71 -5.78 -14.47 -11.23
CA LEU A 71 -5.96 -14.43 -12.69
C LEU A 71 -7.36 -13.91 -13.04
N GLY A 72 -7.47 -13.20 -14.14
CA GLY A 72 -8.76 -12.82 -14.70
C GLY A 72 -8.67 -12.11 -16.02
N ARG A 73 -9.83 -11.78 -16.57
CA ARG A 73 -9.96 -11.13 -17.87
C ARG A 73 -11.25 -10.36 -17.99
N VAL A 74 -11.25 -9.35 -18.85
CA VAL A 74 -12.48 -8.72 -19.33
C VAL A 74 -13.27 -9.70 -20.19
N LYS A 75 -14.61 -9.58 -20.20
CA LYS A 75 -15.51 -10.49 -20.94
C LYS A 75 -15.18 -10.60 -22.43
N THR A 76 -14.59 -9.56 -23.01
CA THR A 76 -14.23 -9.47 -24.44
C THR A 76 -12.85 -10.06 -24.75
N SER A 77 -12.06 -10.43 -23.74
CA SER A 77 -10.76 -11.06 -23.91
C SER A 77 -10.88 -12.58 -23.74
N ASN A 78 -10.06 -13.32 -24.49
CA ASN A 78 -9.88 -14.76 -24.31
C ASN A 78 -8.61 -15.10 -23.52
N GLU A 79 -7.76 -14.11 -23.23
CA GLU A 79 -6.50 -14.29 -22.51
C GLU A 79 -6.69 -13.86 -21.05
N ASP A 80 -6.29 -14.74 -20.13
CA ASP A 80 -6.19 -14.42 -18.72
C ASP A 80 -4.96 -13.54 -18.48
N GLN A 81 -5.12 -12.55 -17.60
CA GLN A 81 -4.06 -11.66 -17.16
C GLN A 81 -3.87 -11.81 -15.65
N PHE A 82 -2.63 -11.64 -15.21
CA PHE A 82 -2.34 -11.48 -13.79
C PHE A 82 -2.95 -10.19 -13.29
N ARG A 83 -3.55 -10.22 -12.11
CA ARG A 83 -4.14 -9.04 -11.49
C ARG A 83 -3.95 -9.08 -9.98
N ALA A 84 -3.97 -7.91 -9.37
CA ALA A 84 -4.02 -7.80 -7.92
C ALA A 84 -5.28 -8.46 -7.36
N ARG A 85 -5.17 -8.97 -6.13
CA ARG A 85 -6.32 -9.53 -5.44
C ARG A 85 -7.43 -8.50 -5.30
N GLN A 86 -8.69 -8.91 -5.49
CA GLN A 86 -9.83 -7.97 -5.45
C GLN A 86 -9.90 -7.14 -4.16
N ASN A 87 -9.60 -7.77 -3.02
CA ASN A 87 -9.58 -7.07 -1.73
C ASN A 87 -8.53 -5.94 -1.69
N VAL A 88 -7.36 -6.13 -2.31
CA VAL A 88 -6.32 -5.10 -2.42
C VAL A 88 -6.85 -3.86 -3.16
N ILE A 89 -7.62 -4.07 -4.23
CA ILE A 89 -8.23 -2.97 -4.99
C ILE A 89 -9.30 -2.23 -4.17
N ILE A 90 -10.13 -2.96 -3.43
CA ILE A 90 -11.15 -2.39 -2.55
C ILE A 90 -10.49 -1.55 -1.43
N GLU A 91 -9.50 -2.12 -0.75
CA GLU A 91 -8.78 -1.46 0.35
C GLU A 91 -8.00 -0.22 -0.13
N MET A 92 -7.42 -0.27 -1.33
CA MET A 92 -6.83 0.90 -1.98
C MET A 92 -7.86 2.01 -2.20
N GLY A 93 -9.03 1.67 -2.75
CA GLY A 93 -10.12 2.62 -2.95
C GLY A 93 -10.59 3.26 -1.63
N TYR A 94 -10.71 2.44 -0.57
CA TYR A 94 -11.03 2.90 0.77
C TYR A 94 -10.01 3.91 1.29
N PHE A 95 -8.71 3.59 1.23
CA PHE A 95 -7.67 4.52 1.72
C PHE A 95 -7.53 5.77 0.86
N ILE A 96 -7.77 5.69 -0.45
CA ILE A 96 -7.85 6.90 -1.30
C ILE A 96 -8.98 7.82 -0.80
N GLY A 97 -10.15 7.26 -0.47
CA GLY A 97 -11.28 8.03 0.06
C GLY A 97 -11.02 8.59 1.47
N LYS A 98 -10.41 7.78 2.35
CA LYS A 98 -10.18 8.14 3.76
C LYS A 98 -9.00 9.09 3.96
N LEU A 99 -7.87 8.82 3.31
CA LEU A 99 -6.60 9.55 3.49
C LEU A 99 -6.37 10.60 2.42
N GLY A 100 -7.04 10.50 1.28
CA GLY A 100 -6.71 11.25 0.08
C GLY A 100 -5.57 10.61 -0.70
N ARG A 101 -5.56 10.84 -2.02
CA ARG A 101 -4.61 10.21 -2.96
C ARG A 101 -3.13 10.47 -2.63
N SER A 102 -2.80 11.64 -2.08
CA SER A 102 -1.41 12.00 -1.73
C SER A 102 -0.84 11.18 -0.58
N ASN A 103 -1.69 10.48 0.19
CA ASN A 103 -1.29 9.69 1.35
C ASN A 103 -1.39 8.17 1.08
N VAL A 104 -1.46 7.79 -0.20
CA VAL A 104 -1.51 6.39 -0.65
C VAL A 104 -0.38 6.18 -1.65
N PHE A 105 0.45 5.17 -1.41
CA PHE A 105 1.58 4.80 -2.26
C PHE A 105 1.33 3.44 -2.89
N PRO A 106 0.72 3.41 -4.10
CA PRO A 106 0.51 2.16 -4.81
C PRO A 106 1.79 1.67 -5.49
N MET A 107 2.06 0.40 -5.27
CA MET A 107 3.13 -0.37 -5.88
C MET A 107 2.55 -1.53 -6.67
N TYR A 108 3.18 -1.90 -7.78
CA TYR A 108 2.72 -2.99 -8.63
C TYR A 108 3.85 -3.90 -9.10
N GLU A 109 3.53 -5.17 -9.24
CA GLU A 109 4.40 -6.16 -9.89
C GLU A 109 4.25 -6.05 -11.42
N ASP A 110 5.37 -6.14 -12.14
CA ASP A 110 5.37 -6.03 -13.60
C ASP A 110 4.50 -7.14 -14.22
N GLY A 111 3.64 -6.77 -15.18
CA GLY A 111 2.71 -7.70 -15.84
C GLY A 111 1.35 -7.84 -15.17
N VAL A 112 1.11 -7.18 -14.02
CA VAL A 112 -0.20 -7.11 -13.37
C VAL A 112 -1.10 -6.08 -14.06
N GLU A 113 -2.35 -6.47 -14.36
CA GLU A 113 -3.41 -5.57 -14.83
C GLU A 113 -3.71 -4.50 -13.78
N LEU A 114 -3.62 -3.22 -14.18
CA LEU A 114 -3.90 -2.07 -13.32
C LEU A 114 -5.27 -1.45 -13.63
N PRO A 115 -6.01 -0.98 -12.61
CA PRO A 115 -7.30 -0.33 -12.84
C PRO A 115 -7.19 0.91 -13.74
N SER A 116 -7.97 0.94 -14.83
CA SER A 116 -7.91 1.99 -15.85
C SER A 116 -8.22 3.39 -15.30
N ASP A 117 -9.21 3.53 -14.43
CA ASP A 117 -9.66 4.82 -13.86
C ASP A 117 -8.66 5.45 -12.88
N LEU A 118 -7.62 4.70 -12.51
CA LEU A 118 -6.55 5.13 -11.62
C LEU A 118 -5.25 5.44 -12.37
N HIS A 119 -5.27 5.49 -13.71
CA HIS A 119 -4.13 5.90 -14.55
C HIS A 119 -3.53 7.29 -14.21
N GLY A 120 -4.26 8.13 -13.48
CA GLY A 120 -3.74 9.41 -12.96
C GLY A 120 -2.99 9.32 -11.64
N ILE A 121 -2.89 8.13 -11.02
CA ILE A 121 -2.07 7.88 -9.84
C ILE A 121 -0.70 7.36 -10.32
N LEU A 122 0.37 7.94 -9.79
CA LEU A 122 1.72 7.46 -10.09
C LEU A 122 1.94 6.11 -9.40
N TYR A 123 1.87 5.05 -10.20
CA TYR A 123 2.20 3.71 -9.80
C TYR A 123 3.72 3.50 -9.72
N ASN A 124 4.16 2.76 -8.70
CA ASN A 124 5.58 2.46 -8.48
C ASN A 124 5.86 0.99 -8.73
N SER A 125 6.66 0.67 -9.74
CA SER A 125 7.05 -0.73 -9.99
C SER A 125 7.79 -1.32 -8.79
N ILE A 126 7.45 -2.56 -8.45
CA ILE A 126 8.19 -3.42 -7.52
C ILE A 126 9.39 -3.95 -8.30
N ASP A 127 10.46 -3.17 -8.31
CA ASP A 127 11.68 -3.51 -9.04
C ASP A 127 12.73 -4.22 -8.16
N ASP A 128 13.54 -5.07 -8.79
CA ASP A 128 14.66 -5.79 -8.14
C ASP A 128 15.75 -4.84 -7.63
N ALA A 129 15.90 -3.68 -8.26
CA ALA A 129 16.83 -2.63 -7.87
C ALA A 129 16.38 -1.89 -6.58
N LYS A 130 15.19 -2.20 -6.06
CA LYS A 130 14.55 -1.60 -4.89
C LYS A 130 14.45 -0.07 -4.95
N THR A 131 14.30 0.51 -6.14
CA THR A 131 14.21 1.98 -6.32
C THR A 131 12.97 2.57 -5.65
N TRP A 132 11.93 1.75 -5.48
CA TRP A 132 10.71 2.12 -4.76
C TRP A 132 10.98 2.62 -3.34
N LYS A 133 12.05 2.19 -2.66
CA LYS A 133 12.38 2.64 -1.29
C LYS A 133 12.63 4.15 -1.22
N PHE A 134 13.41 4.68 -2.16
CA PHE A 134 13.69 6.12 -2.23
C PHE A 134 12.47 6.93 -2.66
N LYS A 135 11.66 6.36 -3.57
CA LYS A 135 10.38 6.97 -3.97
C LYS A 135 9.42 7.03 -2.77
N LEU A 136 9.32 5.96 -2.00
CA LEU A 136 8.52 5.91 -0.77
C LEU A 136 8.97 6.97 0.23
N VAL A 137 10.27 7.12 0.48
CA VAL A 137 10.81 8.19 1.35
C VAL A 137 10.38 9.57 0.84
N LYS A 138 10.52 9.83 -0.46
CA LYS A 138 10.12 11.11 -1.07
C LYS A 138 8.63 11.41 -0.87
N GLU A 139 7.76 10.43 -1.09
CA GLU A 139 6.31 10.60 -0.94
C GLU A 139 5.88 10.73 0.53
N LEU A 140 6.53 10.00 1.44
CA LEU A 140 6.36 10.16 2.88
C LEU A 140 6.73 11.58 3.33
N THR A 141 7.89 12.10 2.88
CA THR A 141 8.31 13.48 3.17
C THR A 141 7.33 14.50 2.60
N ALA A 142 6.90 14.35 1.35
CA ALA A 142 5.89 15.21 0.73
C ALA A 142 4.54 15.18 1.48
N SER A 143 4.23 14.05 2.10
CA SER A 143 3.05 13.84 2.95
C SER A 143 3.20 14.36 4.38
N GLY A 144 4.33 14.98 4.72
CA GLY A 144 4.59 15.60 6.02
C GLY A 144 5.27 14.69 7.05
N TYR A 145 5.74 13.50 6.67
CA TYR A 145 6.52 12.64 7.56
C TYR A 145 7.98 13.09 7.65
N GLN A 146 8.54 13.05 8.85
CA GLN A 146 9.96 13.31 9.09
C GLN A 146 10.74 11.99 9.01
N VAL A 147 11.14 11.62 7.80
CA VAL A 147 11.88 10.39 7.50
C VAL A 147 13.26 10.69 6.92
N ASP A 148 14.23 9.83 7.19
CA ASP A 148 15.62 10.00 6.73
C ASP A 148 16.01 8.88 5.76
N ALA A 149 16.30 9.26 4.51
CA ALA A 149 16.71 8.35 3.45
C ALA A 149 17.99 7.58 3.78
N ASN A 150 18.87 8.10 4.65
CA ASN A 150 20.11 7.41 5.00
C ASN A 150 19.86 6.13 5.83
N LYS A 151 18.69 6.01 6.48
CA LYS A 151 18.35 4.83 7.30
C LYS A 151 18.01 3.59 6.48
N ILE A 152 17.75 3.74 5.18
CA ILE A 152 17.39 2.64 4.28
C ILE A 152 18.54 2.20 3.36
N LEU A 153 19.70 2.88 3.47
CA LEU A 153 20.96 2.48 2.84
C LEU A 153 21.58 1.25 3.51
#